data_AF-A0A929EKL1-F1
#
_entry.id   AF-A0A929EKL1-F1
#
_cell.length_a   1.000
_cell.length_b   1.000
_cell.length_c   1.000
_cell.angle_alpha   90.00
_cell.angle_beta   90.00
_cell.angle_gamma   90.00
#
_symmetry.space_group_name_H-M   'P 1'
#
loop_
_entity.id
_entity.type
_entity.pdbx_description
1 polymer ?
#
loop_
_entity_poly.entity_id
_entity_poly.type
_entity_poly.pdbx_seq_one_letter_code
_entity_poly.pdbx_strand_id
1 'polypeptide(L)' 'MEKIDKKTTEAKAKGRIEELSLELERHNKLYYLQDSPEITDADFDRLFRELEELEADYPHLVTTDSPT' A
#
# COMPACT_ATOMS: atom_id res chain seq x y z
N MET A 1 -23.83 -2.71 -17.79
CA MET A 1 -23.06 -1.53 -17.36
C MET A 1 -22.15 -1.82 -16.16
N GLU A 2 -22.60 -2.59 -15.17
CA GLU A 2 -21.96 -2.77 -13.85
C GLU A 2 -20.55 -3.43 -13.81
N LYS A 3 -20.15 -4.19 -14.84
CA LYS A 3 -18.84 -4.89 -14.85
C LYS A 3 -17.65 -3.99 -15.15
N ILE A 4 -17.88 -2.84 -15.79
CA ILE A 4 -16.79 -1.93 -16.20
C ILE A 4 -16.29 -1.15 -14.99
N ASP A 5 -17.20 -0.63 -14.16
CA ASP A 5 -16.85 0.14 -12.96
C ASP A 5 -16.06 -0.71 -11.96
N LYS A 6 -16.50 -1.94 -11.69
CA LYS A 6 -15.79 -2.83 -10.75
C LYS A 6 -14.38 -3.18 -11.22
N LYS A 7 -14.18 -3.44 -12.52
CA LYS A 7 -12.87 -3.77 -13.08
C LYS A 7 -11.93 -2.55 -13.09
N THR A 8 -12.48 -1.35 -13.30
CA THR A 8 -11.71 -0.10 -13.20
C THR A 8 -11.33 0.21 -11.75
N THR A 9 -12.20 -0.06 -10.78
CA THR A 9 -11.86 0.10 -9.34
C THR A 9 -10.81 -0.91 -8.89
N GLU A 10 -10.92 -2.18 -9.29
CA GLU A 10 -9.91 -3.20 -8.97
C GLU A 10 -8.54 -2.90 -9.59
N ALA A 11 -8.49 -2.43 -10.84
CA ALA A 11 -7.24 -2.02 -11.47
C ALA A 11 -6.59 -0.82 -10.75
N LYS A 12 -7.40 0.12 -10.25
CA LYS A 12 -6.91 1.23 -9.43
C LYS A 12 -6.41 0.76 -8.07
N ALA A 13 -7.16 -0.12 -7.40
CA ALA A 13 -6.76 -0.71 -6.13
C ALA A 13 -5.44 -1.45 -6.27
N LYS A 14 -5.29 -2.26 -7.32
CA LYS A 14 -4.02 -2.95 -7.62
C LYS A 14 -2.85 -1.97 -7.76
N GLY A 15 -3.02 -0.92 -8.57
CA GLY A 15 -1.97 0.10 -8.74
C GLY A 15 -1.63 0.79 -7.42
N ARG A 16 -2.64 1.10 -6.60
CA ARG A 16 -2.44 1.76 -5.30
C ARG A 16 -1.76 0.86 -4.28
N ILE A 17 -2.12 -0.43 -4.24
CA ILE A 17 -1.44 -1.44 -3.42
C ILE A 17 0.05 -1.50 -3.79
N GLU A 18 0.37 -1.63 -5.09
CA GLU A 18 1.76 -1.67 -5.57
C GLU A 18 2.55 -0.40 -5.19
N GLU A 19 1.94 0.79 -5.33
CA GLU A 19 2.54 2.06 -4.94
C GLU A 19 2.81 2.13 -3.42
N LEU A 20 1.81 1.80 -2.60
CA LEU A 20 1.89 1.84 -1.14
C LEU A 20 2.93 0.86 -0.61
N SER A 21 2.96 -0.38 -1.12
CA SER A 21 3.96 -1.37 -0.71
C SER A 21 5.39 -0.87 -0.98
N LEU A 22 5.65 -0.28 -2.16
CA LEU A 22 6.95 0.29 -2.51
C LEU A 22 7.32 1.50 -1.64
N GLU A 23 6.36 2.39 -1.38
CA GLU A 23 6.57 3.58 -0.55
C GLU A 23 6.88 3.20 0.90
N LEU A 24 6.09 2.29 1.48
CA LEU A 24 6.30 1.77 2.84
C LEU A 24 7.64 1.04 2.96
N GLU A 25 8.03 0.22 1.99
CA GLU A 25 9.34 -0.45 2.00
C GLU A 25 10.49 0.56 1.95
N ARG A 26 10.37 1.61 1.12
CA ARG A 26 11.35 2.69 1.05
C ARG A 26 11.48 3.41 2.40
N HIS A 27 10.36 3.77 3.02
CA HIS A 27 10.37 4.46 4.31
C HIS A 27 10.90 3.57 5.45
N ASN A 28 10.57 2.28 5.46
CA ASN A 28 11.16 1.32 6.39
C ASN A 28 12.69 1.24 6.24
N LYS A 29 13.19 1.15 5.00
CA LYS A 29 14.65 1.16 4.75
C LYS A 29 15.31 2.45 5.22
N LEU A 30 14.70 3.60 4.95
CA LEU A 30 15.21 4.91 5.40
C LEU A 30 15.26 5.01 6.92
N TYR A 31 14.21 4.56 7.59
CA TYR A 31 14.10 4.55 9.05
C TYR A 31 15.16 3.63 9.70
N TYR A 32 15.23 2.37 9.28
CA TYR A 32 16.06 1.38 9.96
C TYR A 32 17.52 1.32 9.49
N LEU A 33 17.80 1.58 8.21
CA LEU A 33 19.14 1.42 7.64
C LEU A 33 19.92 2.73 7.53
N GLN A 34 19.22 3.85 7.35
CA GLN A 34 19.85 5.14 7.02
C GLN A 34 19.70 6.17 8.14
N ASP A 35 18.90 5.90 9.17
CA ASP A 35 18.58 6.85 10.26
C ASP A 35 18.15 8.22 9.70
N SER A 36 17.41 8.18 8.59
CA SER A 36 17.03 9.36 7.79
C SER A 36 15.55 9.27 7.37
N PRO A 37 14.60 9.21 8.32
CA PRO A 37 13.18 9.14 8.01
C PRO A 37 12.74 10.38 7.23
N GLU A 38 12.03 10.16 6.12
CA GLU A 38 11.47 11.23 5.29
C GLU A 38 10.04 11.62 5.68
N ILE A 39 9.34 10.74 6.40
CA ILE A 39 7.97 10.95 6.88
C ILE A 39 7.89 10.68 8.37
N THR A 40 6.85 11.23 9.01
CA THR A 40 6.58 10.99 10.42
C THR A 40 5.96 9.60 10.62
N ASP A 41 6.05 9.05 11.84
CA ASP A 41 5.38 7.79 12.20
C ASP A 41 3.87 7.85 11.92
N ALA A 42 3.24 9.01 12.16
CA ALA A 42 1.81 9.19 11.89
C ALA A 42 1.47 9.17 10.38
N ASP A 43 2.37 9.68 9.53
CA ASP A 43 2.20 9.58 8.08
C ASP A 43 2.43 8.15 7.59
N PHE A 44 3.43 7.45 8.16
CA PHE A 44 3.67 6.04 7.88
C PHE A 44 2.45 5.19 8.24
N ASP A 45 1.92 5.35 9.46
CA ASP A 45 0.73 4.67 9.94
C ASP A 45 -0.48 4.90 9.02
N ARG A 46 -0.61 6.12 8.47
CA ARG A 46 -1.69 6.43 7.51
C ARG A 46 -1.53 5.63 6.21
N LEU A 47 -0.33 5.58 5.65
CA LEU A 47 -0.05 4.82 4.42
C LEU A 47 -0.25 3.31 4.66
N PHE A 48 0.17 2.82 5.83
CA PHE A 48 0.02 1.41 6.20
C PHE A 48 -1.45 1.01 6.33
N ARG A 49 -2.27 1.82 7.02
CA ARG A 49 -3.71 1.56 7.12
C ARG A 49 -4.44 1.61 5.78
N GLU A 50 -4.04 2.54 4.90
CA GLU A 50 -4.61 2.59 3.54
C GLU A 50 -4.33 1.29 2.78
N LEU A 51 -3.12 0.73 2.92
CA LEU A 51 -2.76 -0.55 2.32
C LEU A 51 -3.59 -1.69 2.94
N GLU A 52 -3.69 -1.78 4.26
CA GLU A 52 -4.50 -2.79 4.96
C GLU A 52 -5.97 -2.77 4.50
N GLU A 53 -6.57 -1.57 4.36
CA GLU A 53 -7.95 -1.41 3.91
C GLU A 53 -8.13 -1.90 2.46
N LEU A 54 -7.21 -1.54 1.56
CA LEU A 54 -7.25 -1.98 0.16
C LEU A 54 -7.07 -3.50 0.04
N GLU A 55 -6.19 -4.08 0.84
CA GLU A 55 -5.97 -5.53 0.85
C GLU A 55 -7.13 -6.30 1.46
N ALA A 56 -7.80 -5.74 2.47
CA ALA A 56 -9.02 -6.30 3.03
C ALA A 56 -10.18 -6.30 2.01
N ASP A 57 -10.30 -5.22 1.22
CA ASP A 57 -11.30 -5.10 0.16
C ASP A 57 -10.99 -5.98 -1.06
N TYR A 58 -9.70 -6.23 -1.32
CA TYR A 58 -9.19 -6.99 -2.47
C TYR A 58 -8.20 -8.09 -2.07
N PRO A 59 -8.62 -9.13 -1.32
CA PRO A 59 -7.72 -10.13 -0.75
C PRO A 59 -6.97 -10.96 -1.80
N HIS A 60 -7.46 -11.01 -3.05
CA HIS A 60 -6.78 -11.69 -4.16
C HIS A 60 -5.66 -10.86 -4.81
N LEU A 61 -5.51 -9.59 -4.42
CA LEU A 61 -4.41 -8.72 -4.86
C LEU A 61 -3.23 -8.70 -3.89
N VAL A 62 -3.41 -9.22 -2.67
CA VAL A 62 -2.35 -9.32 -1.65
C VAL A 62 -1.22 -10.20 -2.16
N THR A 63 0.02 -9.72 -2.01
CA THR A 63 1.23 -10.46 -2.38
C THR A 63 2.00 -10.89 -1.13
N THR A 64 2.84 -11.91 -1.26
CA THR A 64 3.69 -12.37 -0.15
C THR A 64 4.73 -11.36 0.30
N ASP A 65 5.01 -10.36 -0.55
CA ASP A 65 6.00 -9.31 -0.31
C ASP A 65 5.35 -8.05 0.26
N SER A 66 4.05 -8.10 0.56
CA SER A 66 3.36 -6.98 1.20
C SER A 66 3.90 -6.73 2.61
N PRO A 67 4.06 -5.47 3.03
CA PRO A 67 4.53 -5.15 4.38
C PRO A 67 3.48 -5.40 5.49
N THR A 68 2.25 -5.79 5.14
CA THR A 68 1.09 -6.07 5.99
C THR A 68 0.92 -7.55 6.34
#